data_AF-A0A9N8ZJ82-F1
#
_entry.id   AF-A0A9N8ZJ82-F1
#
_cell.length_a   1.000
_cell.length_b   1.000
_cell.length_c   1.000
_cell.angle_alpha   90.00
_cell.angle_beta   90.00
_cell.angle_gamma   90.00
#
_symmetry.space_group_name_H-M   'P 1'
#
loop_
_entity.id
_entity.type
_entity.pdbx_description
1 polymer ?
#
loop_
_entity_poly.entity_id
_entity_poly.type
_entity_poly.pdbx_seq_one_letter_code
_entity_poly.pdbx_strand_id
1 'polypeptide(L)'
;MSQASDHSTDQASNYSAGQASNHSFASSEQLTFTDISLTIWNQFKQIFNQIITENNYTLEEMCFSVAIDIRLLGENIKKATVQGFYERNIKKKNGYISTLDQI
;
A
#
# COMPACT_ATOMS: atom_id res chain seq x y z
N MET A 1 -56.79 45.07 -21.52
CA MET A 1 -56.42 43.74 -22.05
C MET A 1 -55.07 43.40 -21.48
N SER A 2 -55.00 42.40 -20.61
CA SER A 2 -53.75 41.89 -20.00
C SER A 2 -53.60 40.43 -20.38
N GLN A 3 -52.46 40.08 -20.99
CA GLN A 3 -51.90 38.74 -21.27
C GLN A 3 -50.53 39.00 -21.95
N ALA A 4 -49.44 38.25 -21.81
CA ALA A 4 -49.07 37.05 -21.05
C ALA A 4 -47.53 36.84 -21.15
N SER A 5 -46.95 36.21 -20.13
CA SER A 5 -45.84 35.21 -20.12
C SER A 5 -44.40 35.46 -20.64
N ASP A 6 -43.47 35.26 -19.69
CA ASP A 6 -42.26 34.38 -19.66
C ASP A 6 -41.05 34.48 -20.64
N HIS A 7 -39.85 34.38 -20.01
CA HIS A 7 -38.67 33.54 -20.37
C HIS A 7 -37.30 34.22 -20.75
N SER A 8 -36.35 34.11 -19.80
CA SER A 8 -34.92 33.65 -19.85
C SER A 8 -33.72 34.39 -20.51
N THR A 9 -32.60 34.38 -19.73
CA THR A 9 -31.13 34.33 -20.04
C THR A 9 -30.45 35.57 -20.68
N ASP A 10 -29.23 36.05 -20.36
CA ASP A 10 -27.95 35.44 -19.91
C ASP A 10 -26.88 36.50 -19.44
N GLN A 11 -25.94 36.08 -18.57
CA GLN A 11 -24.46 36.40 -18.48
C GLN A 11 -23.98 37.86 -18.27
N ALA A 12 -22.87 38.22 -17.60
CA ALA A 12 -21.62 37.63 -17.09
C ALA A 12 -21.16 38.50 -15.86
N SER A 13 -20.20 38.21 -14.97
CA SER A 13 -18.91 37.53 -15.06
C SER A 13 -18.37 37.30 -13.63
N ASN A 14 -18.15 36.05 -13.24
CA ASN A 14 -17.44 35.67 -12.01
C ASN A 14 -15.93 35.67 -12.27
N TYR A 15 -15.17 36.53 -11.59
CA TYR A 15 -13.71 36.44 -11.54
C TYR A 15 -13.30 35.43 -10.46
N SER A 16 -12.99 34.22 -10.91
CA SER A 16 -12.34 33.19 -10.10
C SER A 16 -10.88 33.59 -9.84
N ALA A 17 -10.58 34.05 -8.63
CA ALA A 17 -9.20 34.06 -8.15
C ALA A 17 -8.78 32.62 -7.89
N GLY A 18 -8.22 31.97 -8.90
CA GLY A 18 -7.64 30.63 -8.79
C GLY A 18 -6.55 30.64 -7.72
N GLN A 19 -6.84 30.07 -6.56
CA GLN A 19 -5.81 29.64 -5.63
C GLN A 19 -5.01 28.57 -6.36
N ALA A 20 -3.81 28.93 -6.80
CA ALA A 20 -2.82 27.96 -7.21
C ALA A 20 -2.58 27.05 -6.01
N SER A 21 -3.10 25.83 -6.09
CA SER A 21 -2.76 24.75 -5.18
C SER A 21 -1.27 24.49 -5.36
N ASN A 22 -0.46 25.05 -4.46
CA ASN A 22 0.93 24.67 -4.29
C ASN A 22 0.94 23.20 -3.85
N HIS A 23 0.90 22.28 -4.81
CA HIS A 23 1.40 20.94 -4.60
C HIS A 23 2.91 21.10 -4.45
N SER A 24 3.34 21.35 -3.22
CA SER A 24 4.73 21.15 -2.84
C SER A 24 5.02 19.68 -3.12
N PHE A 25 5.76 19.42 -4.20
CA PHE A 25 6.43 18.15 -4.36
C PHE A 25 7.30 18.00 -3.12
N ALA A 26 6.90 17.05 -2.26
CA ALA A 26 7.67 16.67 -1.10
C ALA A 26 9.12 16.49 -1.55
N SER A 27 10.05 17.06 -0.80
CA SER A 27 11.48 16.78 -0.96
C SER A 27 11.63 15.28 -1.16
N SER A 28 12.37 14.86 -2.18
CA SER A 28 12.67 13.45 -2.43
C SER A 28 13.39 12.90 -1.20
N GLU A 29 12.64 12.38 -0.23
CA GLU A 29 13.21 11.71 0.94
C GLU A 29 13.97 10.50 0.41
N GLN A 30 15.26 10.43 0.74
CA GLN A 30 16.08 9.28 0.39
C GLN A 30 15.53 8.07 1.13
N LEU A 31 14.90 7.15 0.39
CA LEU A 31 14.34 5.93 0.97
C LEU A 31 15.45 5.16 1.67
N THR A 32 15.26 4.89 2.96
CA THR A 32 16.17 4.01 3.69
C THR A 32 15.89 2.57 3.30
N PHE A 33 16.91 1.69 3.37
CA PHE A 33 16.72 0.24 3.22
C PHE A 33 15.62 -0.29 4.16
N THR A 34 15.52 0.35 5.31
CA THR A 34 14.54 0.12 6.36
C THR A 34 13.12 0.43 5.87
N ASP A 35 12.88 1.60 5.28
CA ASP A 35 11.58 1.95 4.69
C ASP A 35 11.18 1.01 3.54
N ILE A 36 12.15 0.60 2.71
CA ILE A 36 11.93 -0.39 1.64
C ILE A 36 11.52 -1.74 2.23
N SER A 37 12.24 -2.23 3.24
CA SER A 37 11.97 -3.52 3.87
C SER A 37 10.60 -3.59 4.52
N LEU A 38 10.17 -2.52 5.21
CA LEU A 38 8.82 -2.44 5.78
C LEU A 38 7.74 -2.39 4.71
N THR A 39 7.98 -1.66 3.62
CA THR A 39 7.04 -1.59 2.50
C THR A 39 6.83 -2.97 1.88
N ILE A 40 7.92 -3.68 1.58
CA ILE A 40 7.88 -5.04 1.03
C ILE A 40 7.16 -5.99 2.00
N TRP A 41 7.51 -5.94 3.29
CA TRP A 41 6.88 -6.80 4.28
C TRP A 41 5.37 -6.53 4.46
N ASN A 42 4.95 -5.26 4.45
CA ASN A 42 3.53 -4.90 4.52
C ASN A 42 2.77 -5.45 3.32
N GLN A 43 3.29 -5.25 2.10
CA GLN A 43 2.68 -5.75 0.88
C GLN A 43 2.60 -7.28 0.87
N PHE A 44 3.69 -7.94 1.25
CA PHE A 44 3.71 -9.39 1.43
C PHE A 44 2.59 -9.83 2.38
N LYS A 45 2.49 -9.22 3.57
CA LYS A 45 1.50 -9.61 4.58
C LYS A 45 0.07 -9.40 4.11
N GLN A 46 -0.19 -8.32 3.39
CA GLN A 46 -1.51 -8.03 2.82
C GLN A 46 -1.92 -9.11 1.80
N ILE A 47 -1.07 -9.37 0.81
CA ILE A 47 -1.34 -10.37 -0.24
C ILE A 47 -1.46 -11.76 0.37
N PHE A 48 -0.56 -12.12 1.29
CA PHE A 48 -0.55 -13.42 1.95
C PHE A 48 -1.86 -13.67 2.72
N ASN A 49 -2.33 -12.68 3.48
CA ASN A 49 -3.59 -12.76 4.23
C ASN A 49 -4.81 -12.82 3.32
N GLN A 50 -4.78 -12.08 2.22
CA GLN A 50 -5.85 -12.11 1.23
C GLN A 50 -5.99 -13.51 0.64
N ILE A 51 -4.89 -14.12 0.19
CA ILE A 51 -4.90 -15.47 -0.40
C ILE A 51 -5.37 -16.52 0.62
N ILE A 52 -4.87 -16.45 1.86
CA ILE A 52 -5.33 -17.32 2.96
C ILE A 52 -6.85 -17.25 3.11
N THR A 53 -7.39 -16.03 3.14
CA THR A 53 -8.81 -15.78 3.36
C THR A 53 -9.65 -16.26 2.19
N GLU A 54 -9.25 -15.95 0.96
CA GLU A 54 -9.99 -16.29 -0.26
C GLU A 54 -10.03 -17.79 -0.54
N ASN A 55 -8.98 -18.52 -0.15
CA ASN A 55 -8.83 -19.94 -0.44
C ASN A 55 -9.07 -20.85 0.78
N ASN A 56 -9.41 -20.26 1.94
CA ASN A 56 -9.54 -20.97 3.23
C ASN A 56 -8.30 -21.81 3.59
N TYR A 57 -7.10 -21.31 3.28
CA TYR A 57 -5.87 -22.00 3.65
C TYR A 57 -5.55 -21.81 5.13
N THR A 58 -4.96 -22.84 5.72
CA THR A 58 -4.21 -22.68 6.97
C THR A 58 -2.90 -21.93 6.71
N LEU A 59 -2.33 -21.30 7.75
CA LEU A 59 -1.01 -20.67 7.66
C LEU A 59 0.06 -21.66 7.19
N GLU A 60 -0.02 -22.92 7.63
CA GLU A 60 0.92 -23.97 7.26
C GLU A 60 0.85 -24.31 5.76
N GLU A 61 -0.35 -24.51 5.22
CA GLU A 61 -0.57 -24.79 3.79
C GLU A 61 -0.07 -23.63 2.92
N MET A 62 -0.39 -22.39 3.31
CA MET A 62 0.06 -21.21 2.58
C MET A 62 1.59 -21.07 2.59
N CYS A 63 2.23 -21.24 3.75
CA CYS A 63 3.69 -21.21 3.86
C CYS A 63 4.35 -22.31 3.02
N PHE A 64 3.74 -23.49 2.96
CA PHE A 64 4.24 -24.60 2.16
C PHE A 64 4.11 -24.33 0.66
N SER A 65 2.96 -23.82 0.21
CA SER A 65 2.72 -23.44 -1.19
C SER A 65 3.72 -22.39 -1.66
N VAL A 66 3.86 -21.29 -0.93
CA VAL A 66 4.80 -20.22 -1.27
C VAL A 66 6.24 -20.73 -1.33
N ALA A 67 6.63 -21.63 -0.41
CA ALA A 67 7.96 -22.24 -0.46
C ALA A 67 8.16 -23.17 -1.66
N ILE A 68 7.11 -23.83 -2.16
CA ILE A 68 7.17 -24.56 -3.43
C ILE A 68 7.34 -23.58 -4.59
N ASP A 69 6.51 -22.55 -4.67
CA ASP A 69 6.51 -21.61 -5.79
C ASP A 69 7.87 -20.89 -5.93
N ILE A 70 8.44 -20.43 -4.82
CA ILE A 70 9.78 -19.82 -4.79
C ILE A 70 10.86 -20.83 -5.25
N ARG A 71 10.76 -22.11 -4.85
CA ARG A 71 11.67 -23.15 -5.32
C ARG A 71 11.55 -23.42 -6.81
N LEU A 72 10.35 -23.33 -7.38
CA LEU A 72 10.12 -23.43 -8.82
C LEU A 72 10.74 -22.25 -9.59
N LEU A 73 10.89 -21.09 -8.94
CA LEU A 73 11.61 -19.93 -9.49
C LEU A 73 13.14 -20.05 -9.36
N GLY A 74 13.66 -21.14 -8.79
CA GLY A 74 15.09 -21.43 -8.68
C GLY A 74 15.71 -21.12 -7.32
N GLU A 75 14.94 -20.61 -6.36
CA GLU A 75 15.42 -20.22 -5.03
C GLU A 75 15.20 -21.33 -4.00
N ASN A 76 16.24 -21.74 -3.29
CA ASN A 76 16.10 -22.82 -2.29
C ASN A 76 15.62 -22.30 -0.92
N ILE A 77 14.32 -22.08 -0.78
CA ILE A 77 13.70 -21.62 0.46
C ILE A 77 13.01 -22.75 1.24
N LYS A 78 13.03 -22.66 2.57
CA LYS A 78 12.30 -23.57 3.48
C LYS A 78 10.97 -22.95 3.90
N LYS A 79 9.95 -23.79 4.14
CA LYS A 79 8.65 -23.38 4.73
C LYS A 79 8.84 -22.49 5.97
N ALA A 80 9.73 -22.90 6.88
CA ALA A 80 10.00 -22.17 8.12
C ALA A 80 10.52 -20.74 7.88
N THR A 81 11.23 -20.51 6.77
CA THR A 81 11.70 -19.16 6.39
C THR A 81 10.53 -18.28 5.99
N VAL A 82 9.58 -18.79 5.21
CA VAL A 82 8.36 -18.07 4.81
C VAL A 82 7.52 -17.75 6.04
N GLN A 83 7.31 -18.73 6.91
CA GLN A 83 6.56 -18.55 8.15
C GLN A 83 7.22 -17.50 9.07
N GLY A 84 8.53 -17.58 9.27
CA GLY A 84 9.26 -16.60 10.07
C GLY A 84 9.26 -15.20 9.47
N PHE A 85 9.16 -15.06 8.15
CA PHE A 85 8.99 -13.76 7.49
C PHE A 85 7.58 -13.19 7.73
N TYR A 86 6.54 -14.02 7.62
CA TYR A 86 5.15 -13.64 7.89
C TYR A 86 4.92 -13.20 9.36
N GLU A 87 5.44 -13.98 10.31
CA GLU A 87 5.28 -13.74 11.75
C GLU A 87 6.12 -12.58 12.28
N ARG A 88 7.12 -12.12 11.51
CA ARG A 88 7.99 -11.02 11.91
C ARG A 88 7.17 -9.76 12.14
N ASN A 89 7.33 -9.10 13.28
CA ASN A 89 6.55 -7.90 13.62
C ASN A 89 7.31 -6.62 13.27
N ILE A 90 7.38 -6.26 11.99
CA ILE A 90 8.08 -5.04 11.56
C ILE A 90 7.23 -3.82 11.93
N LYS A 91 7.72 -2.99 12.85
CA LYS A 91 7.06 -1.73 13.27
C LYS A 91 8.04 -0.57 13.13
N LYS A 92 7.56 0.57 12.63
CA LYS A 92 8.30 1.84 12.67
C LYS A 92 8.13 2.46 14.05
N LYS A 93 9.22 2.59 14.82
CA LYS A 93 9.26 3.31 16.09
C LYS A 93 10.23 4.48 15.95
N ASN A 94 9.75 5.71 16.12
CA ASN A 94 10.58 6.94 16.08
C ASN A 94 11.51 7.06 14.85
N GLY A 95 11.08 6.60 13.66
CA GLY A 95 11.90 6.64 12.44
C GLY A 95 12.84 5.43 12.25
N TYR A 96 12.96 4.55 13.24
CA TYR A 96 13.73 3.30 13.16
C TYR A 96 12.79 2.09 13.15
N ILE A 97 13.12 1.06 12.40
CA ILE A 97 12.36 -0.20 12.43
C ILE A 97 13.00 -1.13 13.44
N SER A 98 12.28 -1.36 14.52
CA SER A 98 12.76 -2.04 15.72
C SER A 98 12.96 -3.55 15.57
N THR A 99 12.74 -4.12 14.38
CA THR A 99 13.07 -5.52 14.09
C THR A 99 14.42 -5.70 13.39
N LEU A 100 15.11 -4.62 13.06
CA LEU A 100 16.46 -4.64 12.46
C LEU A 100 17.58 -4.52 13.52
N ASP A 101 17.24 -4.50 14.81
CA ASP A 101 18.19 -4.23 15.89
C ASP A 101 19.16 -5.39 16.24
N GLN A 102 19.17 -6.52 15.52
CA GLN A 102 20.13 -7.61 15.80
C GLN A 102 20.46 -8.44 14.54
N ILE A 103 21.45 -8.01 13.76
CA ILE A 103 22.41 -8.87 13.05
C ILE A 103 23.78 -8.20 13.14
#